data_AF-A0A8C5TD32-F1
#
_entry.id   AF-A0A8C5TD32-F1
#
_cell.length_a   1.000
_cell.length_b   1.000
_cell.length_c   1.000
_cell.angle_alpha   90.00
_cell.angle_beta   90.00
_cell.angle_gamma   90.00
#
_symmetry.space_group_name_H-M   'P 1'
#
loop_
_entity.id
_entity.type
_entity.pdbx_description
1 polymer ?
#
loop_
_entity_poly.entity_id
_entity_poly.type
_entity_poly.pdbx_seq_one_letter_code
_entity_poly.pdbx_strand_id
1 'polypeptide(L)'
;RLGSAAGESARTAPPGCGGSGRPQGAPPVGVSDEQEQQRDGGSLFLVNKSGFPMDGQTWERMWGHVERVHPDGEAVAAAIRSASRLARPSVPPVPNYKITMSIPEWLQAIQTYMKMLHYLTNGQPSVERFPISFKTHFSGNCFHHVVLGIYCNGRYGSLGMSRRSDLMDKPLTYRTLSDLIFEFEDSYKKYLHSVKKIKIGLYVPHEPHSFQPIEWKQLVLNVSKMMRTEVRKELEKFARDMRMKILKPSSAHSPMKDRSRGKSLSPRRRQGSPQRRACRRDKS
;
A
#
# COMPACT_ATOMS: atom_id res chain seq x y z
N ARG A 1 -31.36 -16.04 -83.37
CA ARG A 1 -32.60 -16.01 -82.56
C ARG A 1 -32.23 -15.32 -81.26
N LEU A 2 -32.30 -13.99 -81.15
CA LEU A 2 -33.48 -13.13 -80.87
C LEU A 2 -34.24 -13.50 -79.59
N GLY A 3 -34.18 -12.59 -78.62
CA GLY A 3 -35.25 -12.22 -77.65
C GLY A 3 -35.40 -13.12 -76.42
N SER A 4 -35.92 -12.66 -75.28
CA SER A 4 -36.40 -11.35 -74.81
C SER A 4 -36.95 -11.55 -73.38
N ALA A 5 -37.07 -10.45 -72.62
CA ALA A 5 -38.04 -10.14 -71.54
C ALA A 5 -38.05 -11.02 -70.26
N ALA A 6 -37.88 -10.49 -69.03
CA ALA A 6 -38.68 -9.50 -68.28
C ALA A 6 -40.02 -10.05 -67.75
N GLY A 7 -40.28 -9.83 -66.46
CA GLY A 7 -41.56 -10.11 -65.81
C GLY A 7 -41.53 -9.92 -64.29
N GLU A 8 -41.85 -8.70 -63.83
CA GLU A 8 -42.38 -8.43 -62.48
C GLU A 8 -43.75 -9.12 -62.29
N SER A 9 -44.10 -9.48 -61.05
CA SER A 9 -45.38 -9.05 -60.43
C SER A 9 -45.48 -9.48 -58.97
N ALA A 10 -45.84 -8.50 -58.14
CA ALA A 10 -46.28 -8.63 -56.77
C ALA A 10 -47.58 -9.45 -56.61
N ARG A 11 -47.83 -9.95 -55.39
CA ARG A 11 -49.18 -10.19 -54.81
C ARG A 11 -49.13 -10.45 -53.28
N THR A 12 -49.63 -9.45 -52.54
CA THR A 12 -50.65 -9.49 -51.45
C THR A 12 -50.60 -10.51 -50.30
N ALA A 13 -50.68 -9.97 -49.08
CA ALA A 13 -50.94 -10.60 -47.77
C ALA A 13 -52.37 -11.20 -47.63
N PRO A 14 -52.63 -12.07 -46.62
CA PRO A 14 -53.34 -11.65 -45.38
C PRO A 14 -52.95 -12.50 -44.13
N PRO A 15 -53.76 -12.58 -43.03
CA PRO A 15 -53.99 -11.61 -41.96
C PRO A 15 -53.48 -12.12 -40.57
N GLY A 16 -53.74 -11.38 -39.49
CA GLY A 16 -53.01 -11.46 -38.22
C GLY A 16 -53.56 -12.33 -37.07
N CYS A 17 -52.90 -12.11 -35.91
CA CYS A 17 -53.20 -12.41 -34.51
C CYS A 17 -52.83 -13.79 -33.91
N GLY A 18 -51.99 -13.75 -32.87
CA GLY A 18 -51.84 -14.82 -31.86
C GLY A 18 -50.43 -14.86 -31.24
N GLY A 19 -50.27 -14.33 -30.02
CA GLY A 19 -48.98 -14.19 -29.36
C GLY A 19 -48.39 -15.45 -28.73
N SER A 20 -47.09 -15.40 -28.41
CA SER A 20 -46.46 -15.97 -27.22
C SER A 20 -44.94 -15.73 -27.28
N GLY A 21 -44.36 -15.36 -26.13
CA GLY A 21 -43.06 -14.70 -26.03
C GLY A 21 -41.83 -15.60 -26.27
N ARG A 22 -40.74 -14.93 -26.65
CA ARG A 22 -39.35 -15.41 -26.53
C ARG A 22 -38.48 -14.31 -25.90
N PRO A 23 -37.53 -14.67 -25.03
CA PRO A 23 -36.84 -13.72 -24.17
C PRO A 23 -35.79 -12.92 -24.96
N GLN A 24 -35.75 -11.61 -24.70
CA GLN A 24 -34.71 -10.71 -25.17
C GLN A 24 -33.39 -10.99 -24.43
N GLY A 25 -32.30 -11.06 -25.20
CA GLY A 25 -30.96 -11.26 -24.70
C GLY A 25 -30.53 -10.14 -23.74
N ALA A 26 -29.94 -10.54 -22.64
CA ALA A 26 -29.33 -9.65 -21.65
C ALA A 26 -28.08 -8.96 -22.25
N PRO A 27 -27.77 -7.71 -21.82
CA PRO A 27 -26.59 -6.98 -22.28
C PRO A 27 -25.30 -7.59 -21.69
N PRO A 28 -24.12 -7.35 -22.30
CA PRO A 28 -22.88 -7.93 -21.83
C PRO A 28 -22.52 -7.32 -20.47
N VAL A 29 -22.40 -8.20 -19.47
CA VAL A 29 -21.94 -7.89 -18.11
C VAL A 29 -20.50 -7.38 -18.20
N GLY A 30 -20.29 -6.17 -17.67
CA GLY A 30 -18.96 -5.58 -17.52
C GLY A 30 -18.04 -6.52 -16.77
N VAL A 31 -16.87 -6.76 -17.33
CA VAL A 31 -15.81 -7.54 -16.70
C VAL A 31 -15.34 -6.76 -15.47
N SER A 32 -15.81 -7.18 -14.30
CA SER A 32 -15.36 -6.67 -13.01
C SER A 32 -13.87 -7.01 -12.84
N ASP A 33 -13.06 -5.98 -12.55
CA ASP A 33 -11.62 -6.00 -12.21
C ASP A 33 -11.30 -6.78 -10.89
N GLU A 34 -12.00 -7.89 -10.61
CA GLU A 34 -11.92 -8.60 -9.32
C GLU A 34 -11.34 -10.01 -9.40
N GLN A 35 -10.91 -10.47 -10.59
CA GLN A 35 -10.23 -11.76 -10.77
C GLN A 35 -8.74 -11.61 -11.08
N GLU A 36 -8.02 -10.86 -10.25
CA GLU A 36 -6.58 -11.07 -10.02
C GLU A 36 -6.35 -11.28 -8.52
N GLN A 37 -7.01 -12.30 -7.95
CA GLN A 37 -6.63 -12.81 -6.64
C GLN A 37 -5.28 -13.55 -6.78
N GLN A 38 -4.26 -12.73 -6.53
CA GLN A 38 -2.87 -13.04 -6.22
C GLN A 38 -2.69 -14.46 -5.68
N ARG A 39 -1.99 -15.30 -6.47
CA ARG A 39 -1.13 -16.31 -5.87
C ARG A 39 -0.02 -15.54 -5.17
N ASP A 40 -0.19 -15.32 -3.87
CA ASP A 40 0.89 -14.79 -3.04
C ASP A 40 1.95 -15.90 -2.99
N GLY A 41 3.12 -15.66 -3.57
CA GLY A 41 4.13 -16.68 -3.84
C GLY A 41 4.70 -17.29 -2.56
N GLY A 42 4.01 -18.28 -1.98
CA GLY A 42 4.47 -19.35 -1.06
C GLY A 42 5.20 -18.96 0.23
N SER A 43 5.53 -17.68 0.44
CA SER A 43 6.41 -17.21 1.52
C SER A 43 5.58 -16.63 2.65
N LEU A 44 5.50 -17.37 3.75
CA LEU A 44 4.76 -16.95 4.94
C LEU A 44 5.54 -15.84 5.68
N PHE A 45 5.06 -14.60 5.64
CA PHE A 45 5.68 -13.50 6.39
C PHE A 45 5.12 -13.43 7.81
N LEU A 46 5.92 -13.83 8.79
CA LEU A 46 5.56 -13.75 10.21
C LEU A 46 5.82 -12.33 10.74
N VAL A 47 4.88 -11.82 11.55
CA VAL A 47 4.99 -10.50 12.20
C VAL A 47 4.86 -10.69 13.71
N ASN A 48 5.89 -10.27 14.46
CA ASN A 48 5.84 -10.25 15.92
C ASN A 48 4.85 -9.17 16.40
N LYS A 49 3.88 -9.57 17.24
CA LYS A 49 2.91 -8.67 17.89
C LYS A 49 3.00 -8.69 19.42
N SER A 50 3.88 -9.50 20.01
CA SER A 50 4.01 -9.66 21.46
C SER A 50 4.97 -8.64 22.09
N GLY A 51 5.64 -7.82 21.29
CA GLY A 51 6.65 -6.88 21.75
C GLY A 51 7.99 -7.55 22.07
N PHE A 52 8.72 -6.98 23.03
CA PHE A 52 10.01 -7.49 23.51
C PHE A 52 10.00 -7.63 25.04
N PRO A 53 10.38 -8.79 25.60
CA PRO A 53 10.80 -10.02 24.90
C PRO A 53 9.66 -10.68 24.10
N MET A 54 10.02 -11.50 23.10
CA MET A 54 9.05 -12.26 22.31
C MET A 54 8.36 -13.33 23.17
N ASP A 55 7.09 -13.60 22.92
CA ASP A 55 6.41 -14.73 23.56
C ASP A 55 6.89 -16.08 22.98
N GLY A 56 6.69 -17.15 23.75
CA GLY A 56 7.15 -18.49 23.36
C GLY A 56 6.49 -18.98 22.07
N GLN A 57 5.22 -18.64 21.83
CA GLN A 57 4.52 -19.06 20.63
C GLN A 57 5.10 -18.42 19.37
N THR A 58 5.38 -17.11 19.40
CA THR A 58 5.99 -16.36 18.30
C THR A 58 7.43 -16.83 18.08
N TRP A 59 8.15 -17.13 19.15
CA TRP A 59 9.50 -17.69 19.09
C TRP A 59 9.54 -19.04 18.38
N GLU A 60 8.67 -19.99 18.75
CA GLU A 60 8.63 -21.30 18.08
C GLU A 60 8.17 -21.21 16.63
N ARG A 61 7.20 -20.33 16.33
CA ARG A 61 6.77 -20.08 14.95
C ARG A 61 7.90 -19.52 14.08
N MET A 62 8.75 -18.67 14.64
CA MET A 62 9.92 -18.13 13.94
C MET A 62 10.89 -19.26 13.58
N TRP A 63 11.26 -20.12 14.55
CA TRP A 63 12.18 -21.23 14.30
C TRP A 63 11.60 -22.29 13.35
N GLY A 64 10.33 -22.66 13.50
CA GLY A 64 9.68 -23.59 12.58
C GLY A 64 9.61 -23.07 11.14
N HIS A 65 9.61 -21.75 10.93
CA HIS A 65 9.74 -21.17 9.60
C HIS A 65 11.17 -21.30 9.05
N VAL A 66 12.19 -21.04 9.87
CA VAL A 66 13.61 -21.19 9.50
C VAL A 66 13.90 -22.64 9.10
N GLU A 67 13.44 -23.59 9.91
CA GLU A 67 13.60 -25.03 9.68
C GLU A 67 13.04 -25.47 8.32
N ARG A 68 11.90 -24.90 7.92
CA ARG A 68 11.23 -25.23 6.64
C ARG A 68 11.85 -24.55 5.41
N VAL A 69 12.44 -23.35 5.58
CA VAL A 69 12.90 -22.52 4.45
C VAL A 69 14.39 -22.68 4.18
N HIS A 70 15.20 -22.90 5.22
CA HIS A 70 16.64 -23.09 5.08
C HIS A 70 16.94 -24.54 4.68
N PRO A 71 17.85 -24.80 3.71
CA PRO A 71 18.20 -26.17 3.30
C PRO A 71 18.61 -27.08 4.48
N ASP A 72 19.37 -26.56 5.43
CA ASP A 72 19.83 -27.26 6.65
C ASP A 72 19.15 -26.72 7.93
N GLY A 73 17.86 -26.36 7.84
CA GLY A 73 17.20 -25.54 8.85
C GLY A 73 17.19 -26.13 10.27
N GLU A 74 16.98 -27.44 10.43
CA GLU A 74 17.02 -28.11 11.75
C GLU A 74 18.40 -28.02 12.41
N ALA A 75 19.47 -28.28 11.65
CA ALA A 75 20.84 -28.22 12.16
C ALA A 75 21.22 -26.79 12.57
N VAL A 76 20.82 -25.78 11.77
CA VAL A 76 21.04 -24.37 12.07
C VAL A 76 20.28 -23.95 13.33
N ALA A 77 19.01 -24.34 13.44
CA ALA A 77 18.20 -24.04 14.60
C ALA A 77 18.79 -24.65 15.88
N ALA A 78 19.19 -25.93 15.83
CA ALA A 78 19.83 -26.62 16.94
C ALA A 78 21.15 -25.93 17.35
N ALA A 79 22.03 -25.62 16.38
CA ALA A 79 23.32 -24.99 16.65
C ALA A 79 23.18 -23.62 17.34
N ILE A 80 22.21 -22.80 16.91
CA ILE A 80 22.01 -21.46 17.49
C ILE A 80 21.27 -21.56 18.84
N ARG A 81 20.24 -22.39 18.96
CA ARG A 81 19.41 -22.48 20.19
C ARG A 81 20.13 -23.16 21.35
N SER A 82 21.03 -24.10 21.07
CA SER A 82 21.83 -24.80 22.09
C SER A 82 23.18 -24.14 22.39
N ALA A 83 23.56 -23.08 21.65
CA ALA A 83 24.82 -22.39 21.86
C ALA A 83 24.87 -21.74 23.25
N SER A 84 25.85 -22.14 24.06
CA SER A 84 26.11 -21.56 25.39
C SER A 84 26.73 -20.16 25.33
N ARG A 85 27.35 -19.82 24.20
CA ARG A 85 27.94 -18.49 23.94
C ARG A 85 27.68 -18.09 22.49
N LEU A 86 26.83 -17.10 22.32
CA LEU A 86 26.66 -16.38 21.06
C LEU A 86 27.42 -15.07 21.15
N ALA A 87 28.04 -14.65 20.04
CA ALA A 87 28.64 -13.34 19.94
C ALA A 87 27.55 -12.27 20.18
N ARG A 88 27.76 -11.39 21.16
CA ARG A 88 26.83 -10.30 21.41
C ARG A 88 26.92 -9.29 20.27
N PRO A 89 25.84 -9.03 19.50
CA PRO A 89 25.88 -8.02 18.46
C PRO A 89 26.16 -6.64 19.06
N SER A 90 27.03 -5.86 18.42
CA SER A 90 27.27 -4.47 18.81
C SER A 90 26.03 -3.63 18.50
N VAL A 91 25.54 -2.86 19.46
CA VAL A 91 24.46 -1.89 19.22
C VAL A 91 25.09 -0.64 18.57
N PRO A 92 24.80 -0.34 17.30
CA PRO A 92 25.34 0.86 16.67
C PRO A 92 24.81 2.11 17.38
N PRO A 93 25.64 3.13 17.59
CA PRO A 93 25.18 4.38 18.14
C PRO A 93 24.22 5.06 17.15
N VAL A 94 23.09 5.54 17.66
CA VAL A 94 22.13 6.36 16.92
C VAL A 94 22.87 7.59 16.36
N PRO A 95 22.86 7.83 15.04
CA PRO A 95 23.42 9.02 14.46
C PRO A 95 22.69 10.24 15.02
N ASN A 96 23.47 11.24 15.42
CA ASN A 96 22.94 12.54 15.81
C ASN A 96 23.47 13.58 14.83
N TYR A 97 22.56 14.37 14.26
CA TYR A 97 22.92 15.41 13.31
C TYR A 97 23.75 16.48 14.02
N LYS A 98 24.87 16.85 13.41
CA LYS A 98 25.69 17.99 13.83
C LYS A 98 25.64 19.05 12.75
N ILE A 99 25.50 20.32 13.14
CA ILE A 99 25.52 21.47 12.21
C ILE A 99 26.80 21.51 11.36
N THR A 100 27.88 20.90 11.84
CA THR A 100 29.16 20.77 11.12
C THR A 100 29.15 19.73 10.00
N MET A 101 28.13 18.86 9.91
CA MET A 101 28.01 17.85 8.86
C MET A 101 27.26 18.40 7.65
N SER A 102 27.67 18.01 6.45
CA SER A 102 26.88 18.26 5.25
C SER A 102 25.66 17.31 5.18
N ILE A 103 24.60 17.73 4.48
CA ILE A 103 23.40 16.89 4.30
C ILE A 103 23.70 15.55 3.62
N PRO A 104 24.53 15.46 2.55
CA PRO A 104 24.88 14.17 1.96
C PRO A 104 25.58 13.23 2.95
N GLU A 105 26.52 13.74 3.76
CA GLU A 105 27.21 12.96 4.79
C GLU A 105 26.24 12.49 5.87
N TRP A 106 25.30 13.34 6.26
CA TRP A 106 24.25 12.98 7.21
C TRP A 106 23.32 11.88 6.67
N LEU A 107 22.87 12.00 5.42
CA LEU A 107 22.06 10.97 4.77
C LEU A 107 22.83 9.66 4.64
N GLN A 108 24.13 9.71 4.39
CA GLN A 108 24.99 8.52 4.36
C GLN A 108 25.16 7.89 5.75
N ALA A 109 25.31 8.69 6.81
CA ALA A 109 25.37 8.21 8.19
C ALA A 109 24.03 7.56 8.60
N ILE A 110 22.89 8.16 8.22
CA ILE A 110 21.58 7.57 8.39
C ILE A 110 21.47 6.27 7.61
N GLN A 111 21.87 6.23 6.34
CA GLN A 111 21.77 5.01 5.54
C GLN A 111 22.67 3.90 6.10
N THR A 112 23.86 4.24 6.59
CA THR A 112 24.75 3.30 7.28
C THR A 112 24.11 2.79 8.55
N TYR A 113 23.49 3.68 9.34
CA TYR A 113 22.73 3.28 10.51
C TYR A 113 21.48 2.47 10.15
N MET A 114 20.72 2.79 9.10
CA MET A 114 19.54 2.04 8.64
C MET A 114 19.91 0.65 8.11
N LYS A 115 21.05 0.54 7.40
CA LYS A 115 21.69 -0.74 7.08
C LYS A 115 22.02 -1.54 8.35
N MET A 116 22.21 -0.86 9.48
CA MET A 116 22.47 -1.48 10.78
C MET A 116 21.24 -1.58 11.71
N LEU A 117 20.18 -0.77 11.55
CA LEU A 117 18.88 -0.74 12.27
C LEU A 117 17.98 0.46 11.84
N HIS A 118 16.70 0.17 11.60
CA HIS A 118 15.63 1.11 11.16
C HIS A 118 15.30 2.24 12.17
N TYR A 119 14.66 3.31 11.66
CA TYR A 119 14.16 4.54 12.33
C TYR A 119 15.18 5.67 12.49
N LEU A 120 14.81 6.94 12.18
CA LEU A 120 15.31 8.21 12.78
C LEU A 120 15.35 9.47 11.88
N THR A 121 14.70 9.52 10.71
CA THR A 121 14.71 10.74 9.86
C THR A 121 13.84 11.91 10.37
N ASN A 122 13.34 11.88 11.61
CA ASN A 122 12.40 12.88 12.13
C ASN A 122 13.05 14.24 12.50
N GLY A 123 14.37 14.32 12.67
CA GLY A 123 15.02 15.47 13.31
C GLY A 123 15.42 16.66 12.41
N GLN A 124 15.04 16.74 11.13
CA GLN A 124 15.54 17.79 10.22
C GLN A 124 14.42 18.44 9.38
N PRO A 125 14.07 19.72 9.62
CA PRO A 125 12.96 20.41 8.94
C PRO A 125 13.24 20.82 7.49
N SER A 126 14.50 20.81 7.04
CA SER A 126 14.88 21.14 5.66
C SER A 126 14.77 19.95 4.69
N VAL A 127 14.41 18.77 5.20
CA VAL A 127 14.38 17.51 4.47
C VAL A 127 12.94 17.02 4.40
N GLU A 128 12.28 17.26 3.28
CA GLU A 128 10.93 16.77 3.07
C GLU A 128 10.97 15.26 2.77
N ARG A 129 10.07 14.49 3.40
CA ARG A 129 10.07 13.02 3.34
C ARG A 129 8.71 12.54 2.90
N PHE A 130 8.63 11.58 1.98
CA PHE A 130 7.36 11.07 1.48
C PHE A 130 7.50 9.60 1.09
N PRO A 131 6.49 8.76 1.33
CA PRO A 131 6.60 7.35 0.97
C PRO A 131 6.40 7.14 -0.53
N ILE A 132 7.21 6.26 -1.11
CA ILE A 132 7.08 5.79 -2.49
C ILE A 132 6.87 4.27 -2.44
N SER A 133 5.70 3.81 -2.88
CA SER A 133 5.36 2.39 -2.94
C SER A 133 5.33 1.88 -4.38
N PHE A 134 5.91 0.72 -4.60
CA PHE A 134 5.91 0.02 -5.88
C PHE A 134 5.12 -1.29 -5.75
N LYS A 135 4.19 -1.54 -6.67
CA LYS A 135 3.64 -2.86 -6.95
C LYS A 135 4.28 -3.37 -8.23
N THR A 136 4.98 -4.50 -8.13
CA THR A 136 5.65 -5.14 -9.27
C THR A 136 5.12 -6.55 -9.49
N HIS A 137 5.36 -7.08 -10.67
CA HIS A 137 4.98 -8.44 -11.04
C HIS A 137 6.20 -9.19 -11.55
N PHE A 138 6.41 -10.40 -11.04
CA PHE A 138 7.49 -11.30 -11.46
C PHE A 138 7.00 -12.75 -11.34
N SER A 139 7.18 -13.54 -12.40
CA SER A 139 6.85 -14.97 -12.45
C SER A 139 5.45 -15.33 -11.94
N GLY A 140 4.42 -14.55 -12.32
CA GLY A 140 3.03 -14.78 -11.92
C GLY A 140 2.66 -14.26 -10.52
N ASN A 141 3.63 -13.75 -9.76
CA ASN A 141 3.43 -13.25 -8.40
C ASN A 141 3.51 -11.72 -8.37
N CYS A 142 2.73 -11.10 -7.48
CA CYS A 142 2.80 -9.68 -7.20
C CYS A 142 3.68 -9.41 -5.97
N PHE A 143 4.52 -8.38 -6.05
CA PHE A 143 5.38 -7.97 -4.95
C PHE A 143 5.13 -6.50 -4.60
N HIS A 144 5.14 -6.21 -3.30
CA HIS A 144 5.01 -4.86 -2.77
C HIS A 144 6.32 -4.44 -2.13
N HIS A 145 6.76 -3.23 -2.43
CA HIS A 145 7.99 -2.67 -1.89
C HIS A 145 7.83 -1.17 -1.66
N VAL A 146 8.40 -0.65 -0.58
CA VAL A 146 8.27 0.75 -0.17
C VAL A 146 9.63 1.33 0.18
N VAL A 147 9.88 2.55 -0.27
CA VAL A 147 11.06 3.36 0.09
C VAL A 147 10.59 4.72 0.58
N LEU A 148 11.44 5.40 1.34
CA LEU A 148 11.23 6.77 1.79
C LEU A 148 11.89 7.72 0.79
N GLY A 149 11.08 8.37 -0.05
CA GLY A 149 11.54 9.46 -0.92
C GLY A 149 11.95 10.67 -0.09
N ILE A 150 13.04 11.30 -0.50
CA ILE A 150 13.62 12.48 0.14
C ILE A 150 13.67 13.61 -0.88
N TYR A 151 13.25 14.80 -0.46
CA TYR A 151 13.44 16.03 -1.22
C TYR A 151 14.14 17.07 -0.35
N CYS A 152 15.29 17.56 -0.84
CA CYS A 152 16.06 18.59 -0.15
C CYS A 152 16.83 19.43 -1.19
N ASN A 153 16.81 20.76 -1.04
CA ASN A 153 17.53 21.71 -1.89
C ASN A 153 17.31 21.50 -3.41
N GLY A 154 16.07 21.24 -3.82
CA GLY A 154 15.73 21.06 -5.24
C GLY A 154 16.14 19.70 -5.82
N ARG A 155 16.65 18.78 -5.00
CA ARG A 155 17.05 17.44 -5.43
C ARG A 155 16.25 16.36 -4.71
N TYR A 156 16.08 15.25 -5.43
CA TYR A 156 15.41 14.05 -4.98
C TYR A 156 16.42 12.94 -4.71
N GLY A 157 16.06 12.06 -3.78
CA GLY A 157 16.78 10.84 -3.43
C GLY A 157 15.86 9.90 -2.66
N SER A 158 16.40 8.81 -2.14
CA SER A 158 15.62 7.88 -1.31
C SER A 158 16.46 7.25 -0.22
N LEU A 159 15.76 6.83 0.83
CA LEU A 159 16.25 5.94 1.88
C LEU A 159 15.33 4.72 1.92
N GLY A 160 15.85 3.57 2.31
CA GLY A 160 15.04 2.36 2.41
C GLY A 160 15.88 1.13 2.68
N MET A 161 15.19 0.01 2.81
CA MET A 161 15.78 -1.30 3.00
C MET A 161 15.22 -2.26 1.97
N SER A 162 16.11 -2.92 1.26
CA SER A 162 15.75 -3.91 0.25
C SER A 162 16.79 -5.02 0.23
N ARG A 163 16.36 -6.20 -0.24
CA ARG A 163 17.25 -7.33 -0.51
C ARG A 163 18.23 -7.03 -1.66
N ARG A 164 17.93 -6.01 -2.47
CA ARG A 164 18.75 -5.56 -3.60
C ARG A 164 19.26 -4.15 -3.34
N SER A 165 20.56 -3.93 -3.54
CA SER A 165 21.22 -2.68 -3.19
C SER A 165 20.78 -1.48 -4.05
N ASP A 166 20.36 -1.72 -5.29
CA ASP A 166 19.88 -0.69 -6.20
C ASP A 166 18.36 -0.43 -6.09
N LEU A 167 17.68 -1.10 -5.15
CA LEU A 167 16.27 -0.89 -4.83
C LEU A 167 16.12 -0.34 -3.40
N MET A 168 17.05 0.46 -2.89
CA MET A 168 16.96 1.05 -1.54
C MET A 168 17.34 2.53 -1.53
N ASP A 169 18.57 2.86 -1.14
CA ASP A 169 19.08 4.21 -1.20
C ASP A 169 19.41 4.66 -2.62
N LYS A 170 19.03 5.90 -2.91
CA LYS A 170 19.43 6.62 -4.11
C LYS A 170 19.99 7.96 -3.66
N PRO A 171 21.17 8.36 -4.15
CA PRO A 171 21.82 9.60 -3.72
C PRO A 171 20.95 10.81 -4.05
N LEU A 172 21.14 11.91 -3.31
CA LEU A 172 20.38 13.15 -3.47
C LEU A 172 20.86 13.96 -4.70
N THR A 173 20.84 13.33 -5.88
CA THR A 173 21.38 13.89 -7.14
C THR A 173 20.32 14.11 -8.21
N TYR A 174 19.13 13.52 -8.06
CA TYR A 174 18.07 13.57 -9.07
C TYR A 174 17.40 14.94 -9.08
N ARG A 175 17.27 15.56 -10.25
CA ARG A 175 16.69 16.92 -10.37
C ARG A 175 15.16 16.91 -10.34
N THR A 176 14.57 15.79 -10.74
CA THR A 176 13.12 15.63 -10.85
C THR A 176 12.65 14.36 -10.16
N LEU A 177 11.38 14.32 -9.78
CA LEU A 177 10.79 13.12 -9.17
C LEU A 177 10.71 11.99 -10.19
N SER A 178 10.41 12.31 -11.44
CA SER A 178 10.37 11.33 -12.53
C SER A 178 11.71 10.64 -12.74
N ASP A 179 12.84 11.35 -12.70
CA ASP A 179 14.17 10.75 -12.84
C ASP A 179 14.44 9.72 -11.73
N LEU A 180 14.11 10.03 -10.47
CA LEU A 180 14.25 9.10 -9.35
C LEU A 180 13.37 7.86 -9.55
N ILE A 181 12.11 8.04 -9.94
CA ILE A 181 11.16 6.93 -10.13
C ILE A 181 11.59 6.03 -11.29
N PHE A 182 12.07 6.61 -12.38
CA PHE A 182 12.54 5.88 -13.54
C PHE A 182 13.81 5.09 -13.26
N GLU A 183 14.71 5.62 -12.43
CA GLU A 183 15.87 4.88 -11.95
C GLU A 183 15.46 3.62 -11.15
N PHE A 184 14.41 3.71 -10.32
CA PHE A 184 13.85 2.52 -9.65
C PHE A 184 13.24 1.54 -10.64
N GLU A 185 12.47 2.03 -11.62
CA GLU A 185 11.88 1.20 -12.67
C GLU A 185 12.95 0.42 -13.45
N ASP A 186 14.03 1.10 -13.83
CA ASP A 186 15.14 0.49 -14.56
C ASP A 186 15.94 -0.48 -13.66
N SER A 187 16.06 -0.20 -12.36
CA SER A 187 16.61 -1.14 -11.38
C SER A 187 15.76 -2.41 -11.24
N TYR A 188 14.42 -2.30 -11.26
CA TYR A 188 13.54 -3.48 -11.25
C TYR A 188 13.68 -4.35 -12.49
N LYS A 189 13.89 -3.75 -13.67
CA LYS A 189 14.06 -4.49 -14.93
C LYS A 189 15.26 -5.45 -14.88
N LYS A 190 16.33 -5.09 -14.18
CA LYS A 190 17.51 -5.96 -13.97
C LYS A 190 17.16 -7.29 -13.28
N TYR A 191 16.09 -7.30 -12.49
CA TYR A 191 15.59 -8.49 -11.80
C TYR A 191 14.33 -9.07 -12.45
N LEU A 192 14.03 -8.68 -13.69
CA LEU A 192 12.87 -9.13 -14.47
C LEU A 192 11.52 -8.77 -13.85
N HIS A 193 11.50 -7.81 -12.91
CA HIS A 193 10.27 -7.29 -12.36
C HIS A 193 9.65 -6.26 -13.31
N SER A 194 8.36 -6.42 -13.60
CA SER A 194 7.57 -5.40 -14.29
C SER A 194 6.85 -4.54 -13.27
N VAL A 195 7.14 -3.24 -13.22
CA VAL A 195 6.40 -2.29 -12.37
C VAL A 195 4.99 -2.14 -12.93
N LYS A 196 3.97 -2.37 -12.10
CA LYS A 196 2.55 -2.29 -12.48
C LYS A 196 1.90 -1.01 -11.96
N LYS A 197 2.21 -0.66 -10.71
CA LYS A 197 1.62 0.50 -10.04
C LYS A 197 2.64 1.19 -9.17
N ILE A 198 2.62 2.51 -9.18
CA ILE A 198 3.42 3.38 -8.32
C ILE A 198 2.46 4.20 -7.48
N LYS A 199 2.71 4.28 -6.17
CA LYS A 199 1.96 5.13 -5.25
C LYS A 199 2.91 6.09 -4.57
N ILE A 200 2.56 7.36 -4.53
CA ILE A 200 3.36 8.39 -3.86
C ILE A 200 2.47 9.07 -2.82
N GLY A 201 3.00 9.16 -1.61
CA GLY A 201 2.36 9.81 -0.49
C GLY A 201 2.62 11.32 -0.39
N LEU A 202 2.03 11.94 0.61
CA LEU A 202 2.33 13.33 0.97
C LEU A 202 3.60 13.42 1.83
N TYR A 203 4.05 14.65 2.08
CA TYR A 203 5.12 14.89 3.03
C TYR A 203 4.70 14.45 4.44
N VAL A 204 5.59 13.69 5.08
CA VAL A 204 5.44 13.22 6.46
C VAL A 204 5.77 14.37 7.39
N PRO A 205 4.84 14.81 8.25
CA PRO A 205 5.08 15.88 9.20
C PRO A 205 6.36 15.64 10.03
N HIS A 206 7.08 16.73 10.32
CA HIS A 206 8.30 16.67 11.13
C HIS A 206 8.01 16.49 12.62
N GLU A 207 6.84 16.93 13.08
CA GLU A 207 6.43 16.82 14.47
C GLU A 207 6.22 15.34 14.87
N PRO A 208 7.05 14.75 15.74
CA PRO A 208 6.95 13.34 16.11
C PRO A 208 5.66 13.01 16.88
N HIS A 209 5.06 14.01 17.54
CA HIS A 209 3.80 13.88 18.27
C HIS A 209 2.56 14.14 17.41
N SER A 210 2.74 14.35 16.11
CA SER A 210 1.60 14.46 15.20
C SER A 210 0.87 13.12 15.14
N PHE A 211 -0.39 13.12 15.58
CA PHE A 211 -1.29 11.97 15.42
C PHE A 211 -1.84 11.83 14.00
N GLN A 212 -1.35 12.63 13.05
CA GLN A 212 -1.78 12.54 11.65
C GLN A 212 -1.23 11.25 11.02
N PRO A 213 -2.09 10.40 10.43
CA PRO A 213 -1.63 9.22 9.73
C PRO A 213 -0.80 9.62 8.50
N ILE A 214 0.20 8.80 8.18
CA ILE A 214 0.96 8.96 6.94
C ILE A 214 0.01 8.71 5.76
N GLU A 215 -0.09 9.67 4.84
CA GLU A 215 -0.81 9.50 3.59
C GLU A 215 0.07 8.76 2.59
N TRP A 216 -0.22 7.48 2.37
CA TRP A 216 0.60 6.58 1.54
C TRP A 216 0.24 6.60 0.04
N LYS A 217 -0.93 7.13 -0.32
CA LYS A 217 -1.53 6.90 -1.64
C LYS A 217 -2.23 8.14 -2.22
N GLN A 218 -1.59 9.30 -2.09
CA GLN A 218 -2.13 10.53 -2.68
C GLN A 218 -2.10 10.50 -4.20
N LEU A 219 -0.99 10.06 -4.80
CA LEU A 219 -0.87 9.79 -6.22
C LEU A 219 -0.81 8.28 -6.44
N VAL A 220 -1.59 7.78 -7.40
CA VAL A 220 -1.55 6.37 -7.82
C VAL A 220 -1.49 6.31 -9.34
N LEU A 221 -0.38 5.79 -9.87
CA LEU A 221 -0.15 5.65 -11.30
C LEU A 221 -0.15 4.18 -11.70
N ASN A 222 -0.92 3.84 -12.74
CA ASN A 222 -0.91 2.52 -13.36
C ASN A 222 0.10 2.50 -14.52
N VAL A 223 1.38 2.41 -14.19
CA VAL A 223 2.48 2.55 -15.16
C VAL A 223 2.44 1.51 -16.28
N SER A 224 1.83 0.35 -16.08
CA SER A 224 1.68 -0.66 -17.15
C SER A 224 0.68 -0.28 -18.23
N LYS A 225 -0.19 0.72 -17.99
CA LYS A 225 -1.25 1.17 -18.91
C LYS A 225 -0.98 2.59 -19.45
N MET A 226 0.18 3.18 -19.15
CA MET A 226 0.49 4.58 -19.47
C MET A 226 1.81 4.68 -20.24
N MET A 227 1.92 5.69 -21.11
CA MET A 227 3.18 6.01 -21.77
C MET A 227 4.15 6.68 -20.80
N ARG A 228 5.46 6.47 -20.98
CA ARG A 228 6.50 7.07 -20.11
C ARG A 228 6.42 8.60 -20.04
N THR A 229 6.03 9.25 -21.14
CA THR A 229 5.84 10.71 -21.22
C THR A 229 4.66 11.19 -20.37
N GLU A 230 3.55 10.43 -20.34
CA GLU A 230 2.39 10.71 -19.50
C GLU A 230 2.71 10.52 -18.02
N VAL A 231 3.40 9.41 -17.69
CA VAL A 231 3.89 9.15 -16.33
C VAL A 231 4.76 10.30 -15.84
N ARG A 232 5.71 10.75 -16.66
CA ARG A 232 6.56 11.92 -16.35
C ARG A 232 5.70 13.16 -16.07
N LYS A 233 4.73 13.48 -16.94
CA LYS A 233 3.87 14.65 -16.79
C LYS A 233 3.10 14.63 -15.45
N GLU A 234 2.51 13.49 -15.10
CA GLU A 234 1.77 13.33 -13.84
C GLU A 234 2.69 13.42 -12.62
N LEU A 235 3.87 12.80 -12.66
CA LEU A 235 4.85 12.88 -11.58
C LEU A 235 5.34 14.31 -11.35
N GLU A 236 5.67 15.05 -12.41
CA GLU A 236 6.17 16.42 -12.28
C GLU A 236 5.08 17.41 -11.85
N LYS A 237 3.85 17.21 -12.31
CA LYS A 237 2.69 17.96 -11.82
C LYS A 237 2.52 17.73 -10.32
N PHE A 238 2.48 16.47 -9.90
CA PHE A 238 2.33 16.11 -8.48
C PHE A 238 3.48 16.64 -7.61
N ALA A 239 4.72 16.53 -8.08
CA ALA A 239 5.90 17.06 -7.40
C ALA A 239 5.84 18.59 -7.23
N ARG A 240 5.29 19.31 -8.22
CA ARG A 240 5.04 20.76 -8.11
C ARG A 240 3.97 21.04 -7.05
N ASP A 241 2.86 20.33 -7.09
CA ASP A 241 1.74 20.54 -6.15
C ASP A 241 2.14 20.23 -4.70
N MET A 242 2.99 19.22 -4.48
CA MET A 242 3.61 18.92 -3.18
C MET A 242 4.49 20.06 -2.68
N ARG A 243 5.37 20.60 -3.53
CA ARG A 243 6.27 21.71 -3.17
C ARG A 243 5.53 23.00 -2.86
N MET A 244 4.43 23.25 -3.57
CA MET A 244 3.54 24.40 -3.33
C MET A 244 2.58 24.17 -2.14
N LYS A 245 2.62 22.98 -1.50
CA LYS A 245 1.75 22.58 -0.38
C LYS A 245 0.25 22.74 -0.69
N ILE A 246 -0.14 22.54 -1.94
CA ILE A 246 -1.53 22.68 -2.42
C ILE A 246 -2.37 21.45 -2.07
N LEU A 247 -1.73 20.29 -1.94
CA LEU A 247 -2.41 19.00 -1.79
C LEU A 247 -2.96 18.82 -0.36
N LYS A 248 -4.24 18.44 -0.29
CA LYS A 248 -4.90 17.98 0.95
C LYS A 248 -4.96 16.45 0.97
N PRO A 249 -4.90 15.80 2.15
CA PRO A 249 -4.96 14.34 2.26
C PRO A 249 -6.23 13.78 1.62
N SER A 250 -6.05 12.89 0.64
CA SER A 250 -7.15 12.22 -0.05
C SER A 250 -7.95 11.30 0.90
N SER A 251 -7.29 10.74 1.92
CA SER A 251 -7.93 9.87 2.92
C SER A 251 -8.95 10.59 3.80
N ALA A 252 -8.93 11.93 3.86
CA ALA A 252 -9.91 12.74 4.58
C ALA A 252 -11.24 12.89 3.81
N HIS A 253 -11.24 12.63 2.49
CA HIS A 253 -12.45 12.57 1.67
C HIS A 253 -13.00 11.15 1.62
N SER A 254 -13.35 10.60 2.78
CA SER A 254 -14.44 9.63 2.80
C SER A 254 -15.72 10.47 2.69
N PRO A 255 -16.61 10.25 1.70
CA PRO A 255 -18.00 10.62 1.90
C PRO A 255 -18.37 9.93 3.21
N MET A 256 -18.78 10.68 4.23
CA MET A 256 -19.56 10.08 5.29
C MET A 256 -20.70 9.41 4.55
N LYS A 257 -20.63 8.08 4.43
CA LYS A 257 -21.73 7.28 3.92
C LYS A 257 -22.83 7.61 4.91
N ASP A 258 -23.69 8.54 4.52
CA ASP A 258 -24.77 9.05 5.34
C ASP A 258 -25.42 7.79 5.87
N ARG A 259 -25.24 7.58 7.17
CA ARG A 259 -25.54 6.30 7.79
C ARG A 259 -27.04 6.35 7.83
N SER A 260 -27.67 5.92 6.74
CA SER A 260 -29.11 5.85 6.54
C SER A 260 -29.63 5.35 7.86
N ARG A 261 -30.36 6.23 8.56
CA ARG A 261 -30.73 6.12 9.96
C ARG A 261 -31.60 4.87 10.08
N GLY A 262 -30.94 3.73 10.13
CA GLY A 262 -31.52 2.42 10.23
C GLY A 262 -32.29 2.44 11.53
N LYS A 263 -33.58 2.16 11.42
CA LYS A 263 -34.52 2.09 12.55
C LYS A 263 -33.83 1.38 13.71
N SER A 264 -33.39 2.17 14.69
CA SER A 264 -32.85 1.67 15.93
C SER A 264 -33.99 0.97 16.66
N LEU A 265 -34.03 -0.36 16.58
CA LEU A 265 -34.84 -1.17 17.47
C LEU A 265 -34.16 -1.19 18.83
N SER A 266 -34.32 -0.09 19.56
CA SER A 266 -33.98 -0.01 20.98
C SER A 266 -34.91 -0.96 21.74
N PRO A 267 -34.41 -1.88 22.59
CA PRO A 267 -35.25 -2.69 23.45
C PRO A 267 -36.08 -1.77 24.36
N ARG A 268 -37.40 -1.86 24.21
CA ARG A 268 -38.40 -1.05 24.91
C ARG A 268 -38.24 -1.25 26.43
N ARG A 269 -37.67 -0.25 27.10
CA ARG A 269 -37.63 -0.11 28.57
C ARG A 269 -39.08 -0.07 29.07
N ARG A 270 -39.60 -1.20 29.55
CA ARG A 270 -40.89 -1.27 30.25
C ARG A 270 -40.79 -0.38 31.50
N GLN A 271 -41.50 0.74 31.50
CA GLN A 271 -41.87 1.44 32.72
C GLN A 271 -43.01 0.63 33.35
N GLY A 272 -42.77 0.11 34.54
CA GLY A 272 -43.72 -0.64 35.34
C GLY A 272 -43.25 -0.61 36.79
N SER A 273 -43.29 0.58 37.38
CA SER A 273 -43.10 0.77 38.83
C SER A 273 -44.33 0.22 39.57
N PRO A 274 -44.21 -0.74 40.49
CA PRO A 274 -45.32 -1.19 41.31
C PRO A 274 -45.62 -0.16 42.41
N GLN A 275 -46.87 0.28 42.51
CA GLN A 275 -47.38 1.00 43.67
C GLN A 275 -47.31 0.09 44.91
N ARG A 276 -46.47 0.44 45.89
CA ARG A 276 -46.57 -0.12 47.24
C ARG A 276 -47.42 0.81 48.10
N ARG A 277 -48.56 0.28 48.53
CA ARG A 277 -49.48 0.86 49.52
C ARG A 277 -48.78 1.09 50.87
N ALA A 278 -49.24 2.13 51.55
CA ALA A 278 -48.85 2.56 52.88
C ALA A 278 -49.12 1.50 53.95
N CYS A 279 -48.19 1.37 54.90
CA CYS A 279 -48.49 0.90 56.25
C CYS A 279 -47.66 1.68 57.28
N ARG A 280 -48.44 2.33 58.15
CA ARG A 280 -48.23 2.89 59.50
C ARG A 280 -46.85 2.81 60.15
N ARG A 281 -46.43 4.01 60.56
CA ARG A 281 -45.72 4.41 61.79
C ARG A 281 -46.08 3.55 63.01
N ASP A 282 -45.06 3.10 63.73
CA ASP A 282 -45.09 3.14 65.20
C ASP A 282 -43.70 3.48 65.77
N LYS A 283 -43.71 4.25 66.85
CA LYS A 283 -42.55 4.68 67.64
C LYS A 283 -42.59 3.93 68.96
N SER A 284 -41.52 3.24 69.33
CA SER A 284 -40.81 3.31 70.63
C SER A 284 -39.70 2.28 70.63
#